data_AF-A0A132PHA6-F1
#
_entry.id   AF-A0A132PHA6-F1
#
_cell.length_a   1.000
_cell.length_b   1.000
_cell.length_c   1.000
_cell.angle_alpha   90.00
_cell.angle_beta   90.00
_cell.angle_gamma   90.00
#
_symmetry.space_group_name_H-M   'P 1'
#
loop_
_entity.id
_entity.type
_entity.pdbx_description
1 polymer ?
#
loop_
_entity_poly.entity_id
_entity_poly.type
_entity_poly.pdbx_seq_one_letter_code
_entity_poly.pdbx_strand_id
1 'polypeptide(L)'
;MPDIAAAAGVGRTTVHRYFPDREYLIYQATLDSIAMVNQLAVDVAADQGPAREAMHRVINAMVSIGDRVVFLFGDPAVMRNIAPDDHPDDAPLMDLIKRGQAEGVFSSELSATWIEHTLFALVLKGCQDAAAGELARHVVAPTIIRTFEHGVRA
;
A
#
# COMPACT_ATOMS: atom_id res chain seq x y z
N MET A 1 15.44 -3.20 -19.37
CA MET A 1 15.45 -4.68 -19.49
C MET A 1 16.77 -5.29 -19.03
N PRO A 2 17.96 -4.83 -19.47
CA PRO A 2 19.23 -5.35 -18.97
C PRO A 2 19.38 -5.30 -17.44
N ASP A 3 19.05 -4.17 -16.83
CA ASP A 3 19.20 -3.98 -15.38
C ASP A 3 18.22 -4.84 -14.59
N ILE A 4 17.01 -5.04 -15.12
CA ILE A 4 16.02 -5.96 -14.54
C ILE A 4 16.50 -7.41 -14.60
N ALA A 5 17.07 -7.83 -15.73
CA ALA A 5 17.63 -9.16 -15.88
C ALA A 5 18.79 -9.39 -14.90
N ALA A 6 19.68 -8.39 -14.76
CA ALA A 6 20.78 -8.42 -13.81
C ALA A 6 20.28 -8.49 -12.36
N ALA A 7 19.30 -7.65 -11.98
CA ALA A 7 18.71 -7.65 -10.64
C ALA A 7 17.98 -8.97 -10.31
N ALA A 8 17.33 -9.58 -11.30
CA ALA A 8 16.64 -10.87 -11.14
C ALA A 8 17.60 -12.08 -11.23
N GLY A 9 18.89 -11.88 -11.50
CA GLY A 9 19.87 -12.97 -11.62
C GLY A 9 19.63 -13.90 -12.82
N VAL A 10 18.99 -13.40 -13.88
CA VAL A 10 18.65 -14.19 -15.08
C VAL A 10 19.21 -13.57 -16.37
N GLY A 11 19.29 -14.37 -17.43
CA GLY A 11 19.69 -13.88 -18.75
C GLY A 11 18.62 -12.97 -19.39
N ARG A 12 19.05 -12.02 -20.23
CA ARG A 12 18.14 -11.12 -20.99
C ARG A 12 17.12 -11.90 -21.82
N THR A 13 17.53 -13.01 -22.44
CA THR A 13 16.65 -13.88 -23.22
C THR A 13 15.56 -14.52 -22.36
N THR A 14 15.87 -14.86 -21.10
CA THR A 14 14.88 -15.36 -20.15
C THR A 14 13.83 -14.30 -19.87
N VAL A 15 14.24 -13.06 -19.56
CA VAL A 15 13.27 -11.97 -19.31
C VAL A 15 12.43 -11.71 -20.55
N HIS A 16 13.05 -11.57 -21.74
CA HIS A 16 12.32 -11.31 -22.98
C HIS A 16 11.35 -12.42 -23.37
N ARG A 17 11.63 -13.68 -23.00
CA ARG A 17 10.72 -14.80 -23.21
C ARG A 17 9.40 -14.64 -22.45
N TYR A 18 9.42 -14.07 -21.26
CA TYR A 18 8.23 -13.84 -20.44
C TYR A 18 7.62 -12.45 -20.65
N PHE A 19 8.46 -11.45 -20.91
CA PHE A 19 8.06 -10.07 -21.07
C PHE A 19 8.70 -9.50 -22.35
N PRO A 20 7.97 -9.45 -23.47
CA PRO A 20 8.52 -9.08 -24.77
C PRO A 20 9.14 -7.67 -24.76
N ASP A 21 8.55 -6.75 -24.01
CA ASP A 21 9.02 -5.39 -23.84
C ASP A 21 8.84 -4.89 -22.39
N ARG A 22 9.30 -3.66 -22.15
CA ARG A 22 9.24 -3.03 -20.83
C ARG A 22 7.82 -2.65 -20.41
N GLU A 23 6.98 -2.26 -21.36
CA GLU A 23 5.60 -1.83 -21.08
C GLU A 23 4.77 -3.03 -20.60
N TYR A 24 4.89 -4.16 -21.30
CA TYR A 24 4.27 -5.41 -20.90
C TYR A 24 4.77 -5.91 -19.53
N LEU A 25 6.08 -5.79 -19.27
CA LEU A 25 6.63 -6.13 -17.94
C LEU A 25 5.99 -5.27 -16.84
N ILE A 26 5.92 -3.95 -17.05
CA ILE A 26 5.33 -3.03 -16.08
C ILE A 26 3.85 -3.37 -15.88
N TYR A 27 3.11 -3.58 -16.96
CA TYR A 27 1.70 -3.96 -16.88
C TYR A 27 1.49 -5.23 -16.05
N GLN A 28 2.29 -6.28 -16.28
CA GLN A 28 2.23 -7.51 -15.49
C GLN A 28 2.63 -7.29 -14.03
N ALA A 29 3.66 -6.48 -13.77
CA ALA A 29 4.07 -6.12 -12.40
C ALA A 29 3.00 -5.29 -11.68
N THR A 30 2.25 -4.43 -12.41
CA THR A 30 1.11 -3.68 -11.88
C THR A 30 0.00 -4.62 -11.46
N LEU A 31 -0.41 -5.56 -12.32
CA LEU A 31 -1.45 -6.54 -11.99
C LEU A 31 -1.05 -7.42 -10.79
N ASP A 32 0.19 -7.92 -10.76
CA ASP A 32 0.73 -8.71 -9.64
C ASP A 32 0.75 -7.90 -8.32
N SER A 33 1.08 -6.61 -8.40
CA SER A 33 1.09 -5.74 -7.22
C SER A 33 -0.32 -5.44 -6.71
N ILE A 34 -1.28 -5.18 -7.59
CA ILE A 34 -2.70 -4.99 -7.24
C ILE A 34 -3.23 -6.27 -6.57
N ALA A 35 -2.97 -7.43 -7.16
CA ALA A 35 -3.38 -8.71 -6.59
C ALA A 35 -2.84 -8.91 -5.16
N MET A 36 -1.59 -8.54 -4.90
CA MET A 36 -1.03 -8.60 -3.54
C MET A 36 -1.71 -7.62 -2.58
N VAL A 37 -1.96 -6.37 -3.01
CA VAL A 37 -2.66 -5.38 -2.16
C VAL A 37 -4.04 -5.90 -1.77
N ASN A 38 -4.79 -6.46 -2.72
CA ASN A 38 -6.10 -7.05 -2.48
C ASN A 38 -6.02 -8.27 -1.56
N GLN A 39 -5.03 -9.15 -1.76
CA GLN A 39 -4.83 -10.31 -0.88
C GLN A 39 -4.54 -9.89 0.56
N LEU A 40 -3.69 -8.87 0.76
CA LEU A 40 -3.42 -8.36 2.10
C LEU A 40 -4.66 -7.76 2.77
N ALA A 41 -5.53 -7.08 2.00
CA ALA A 41 -6.77 -6.55 2.53
C ALA A 41 -7.67 -7.66 3.10
N VAL A 42 -7.65 -8.86 2.51
CA VAL A 42 -8.33 -10.06 3.02
C VAL A 42 -7.60 -10.64 4.24
N ASP A 43 -6.28 -10.79 4.16
CA ASP A 43 -5.48 -11.53 5.17
C ASP A 43 -5.39 -10.82 6.52
N VAL A 44 -5.44 -9.48 6.55
CA VAL A 44 -5.32 -8.70 7.80
C VAL A 44 -6.50 -8.87 8.76
N ALA A 45 -7.55 -9.57 8.33
CA ALA A 45 -8.77 -9.79 9.10
C ALA A 45 -9.24 -8.47 9.72
N ALA A 46 -9.44 -7.46 8.87
CA ALA A 46 -9.77 -6.09 9.27
C ALA A 46 -11.09 -6.02 10.09
N ASP A 47 -11.91 -7.06 10.02
CA ASP A 47 -13.15 -7.25 10.77
C ASP A 47 -12.93 -7.83 12.18
N GLN A 48 -11.76 -8.37 12.49
CA GLN A 48 -11.49 -9.03 13.77
C GLN A 48 -10.94 -8.09 14.85
N GLY A 49 -11.54 -8.15 16.03
CA GLY A 49 -11.10 -7.41 17.22
C GLY A 49 -11.35 -5.90 17.15
N PRO A 50 -10.83 -5.14 18.14
CA PRO A 50 -11.02 -3.68 18.21
C PRO A 50 -10.53 -2.97 16.95
N ALA A 51 -11.29 -1.98 16.45
CA ALA A 51 -10.95 -1.28 15.21
C ALA A 51 -9.54 -0.66 15.22
N ARG A 52 -9.08 -0.18 16.38
CA ARG A 52 -7.72 0.34 16.56
C ARG A 52 -6.64 -0.69 16.24
N GLU A 53 -6.75 -1.88 16.81
CA GLU A 53 -5.78 -2.96 16.62
C GLU A 53 -5.84 -3.54 15.20
N ALA A 54 -7.04 -3.57 14.61
CA ALA A 54 -7.20 -3.92 13.19
C ALA A 54 -6.50 -2.91 12.27
N MET A 55 -6.62 -1.61 12.54
CA MET A 55 -5.92 -0.56 11.80
C MET A 55 -4.40 -0.69 11.91
N HIS A 56 -3.88 -1.06 13.08
CA HIS A 56 -2.44 -1.33 13.24
C HIS A 56 -1.99 -2.51 12.37
N ARG A 57 -2.78 -3.59 12.27
CA ARG A 57 -2.47 -4.70 11.37
C ARG A 57 -2.48 -4.26 9.90
N VAL A 58 -3.46 -3.46 9.49
CA VAL A 58 -3.53 -2.89 8.13
C VAL A 58 -2.27 -2.07 7.82
N ILE A 59 -1.88 -1.15 8.71
CA ILE A 59 -0.67 -0.32 8.53
C ILE A 59 0.58 -1.20 8.40
N ASN A 60 0.76 -2.18 9.28
CA ASN A 60 1.91 -3.07 9.23
C ASN A 60 1.93 -3.90 7.93
N ALA A 61 0.77 -4.38 7.47
CA ALA A 61 0.65 -5.13 6.23
C ALA A 61 1.01 -4.28 5.01
N MET A 62 0.48 -3.06 4.91
CA MET A 62 0.81 -2.13 3.82
C MET A 62 2.31 -1.78 3.81
N VAL A 63 2.90 -1.53 4.98
CA VAL A 63 4.35 -1.26 5.10
C VAL A 63 5.19 -2.48 4.72
N SER A 64 4.72 -3.70 5.00
CA SER A 64 5.44 -4.94 4.65
C SER A 64 5.61 -5.13 3.13
N ILE A 65 4.70 -4.55 2.32
CA ILE A 65 4.78 -4.49 0.87
C ILE A 65 5.11 -3.09 0.34
N GLY A 66 5.81 -2.27 1.14
CA GLY A 66 6.06 -0.85 0.84
C GLY A 66 6.64 -0.60 -0.55
N ASP A 67 7.51 -1.47 -1.06
CA ASP A 67 8.07 -1.33 -2.42
C ASP A 67 6.97 -1.42 -3.51
N ARG A 68 5.95 -2.26 -3.30
CA ARG A 68 4.77 -2.37 -4.20
C ARG A 68 3.84 -1.17 -4.05
N VAL A 69 3.66 -0.67 -2.83
CA VAL A 69 2.89 0.57 -2.58
C VAL A 69 3.54 1.74 -3.31
N VAL A 70 4.86 1.91 -3.18
CA VAL A 70 5.61 2.95 -3.89
C VAL A 70 5.53 2.75 -5.40
N PHE A 71 5.65 1.52 -5.89
CA PHE A 71 5.54 1.22 -7.32
C PHE A 71 4.17 1.58 -7.91
N LEU A 72 3.08 1.18 -7.25
CA LEU A 72 1.71 1.42 -7.74
C LEU A 72 1.31 2.90 -7.67
N PHE A 73 1.70 3.59 -6.60
CA PHE A 73 1.10 4.88 -6.24
C PHE A 73 2.09 6.05 -6.20
N GLY A 74 3.39 5.79 -6.36
CA GLY A 74 4.41 6.83 -6.46
C GLY A 74 4.44 7.55 -7.81
N ASP A 75 3.98 6.90 -8.89
CA ASP A 75 3.84 7.48 -10.22
C ASP A 75 2.45 7.16 -10.81
N PRO A 76 1.57 8.17 -11.00
CA PRO A 76 0.25 7.97 -11.60
C PRO A 76 0.27 7.32 -12.99
N ALA A 77 1.40 7.36 -13.71
CA ALA A 77 1.51 6.69 -15.00
C ALA A 77 1.40 5.17 -14.91
N VAL A 78 1.75 4.55 -13.78
CA VAL A 78 1.72 3.09 -13.58
C VAL A 78 0.31 2.53 -13.63
N MET A 79 -0.66 3.27 -13.06
CA MET A 79 -2.07 2.87 -13.01
C MET A 79 -2.91 3.35 -14.20
N ARG A 80 -2.35 4.18 -15.09
CA ARG A 80 -3.08 4.85 -16.18
C ARG A 80 -3.85 3.90 -17.10
N ASN A 81 -3.28 2.73 -17.36
CA ASN A 81 -3.82 1.74 -18.31
C ASN A 81 -4.61 0.61 -17.60
N ILE A 82 -4.83 0.73 -16.29
CA ILE A 82 -5.63 -0.22 -15.52
C ILE A 82 -7.08 0.27 -15.48
N ALA A 83 -8.02 -0.58 -15.85
CA ALA A 83 -9.43 -0.25 -15.79
C ALA A 83 -9.85 0.04 -14.34
N PRO A 84 -10.77 0.99 -14.08
CA PRO A 84 -11.18 1.33 -12.71
C PRO A 84 -11.64 0.11 -11.88
N ASP A 85 -12.33 -0.84 -12.51
CA ASP A 85 -12.81 -2.07 -11.84
C ASP A 85 -11.67 -3.03 -11.44
N ASP A 86 -10.48 -2.85 -12.00
CA ASP A 86 -9.27 -3.61 -11.68
C ASP A 86 -8.35 -2.87 -10.70
N HIS A 87 -8.77 -1.71 -10.16
CA HIS A 87 -8.01 -1.00 -9.14
C HIS A 87 -8.07 -1.77 -7.80
N PRO A 88 -7.12 -1.53 -6.88
CA PRO A 88 -7.17 -2.13 -5.56
C PRO A 88 -8.51 -1.85 -4.85
N ASP A 89 -9.06 -2.88 -4.20
CA ASP A 89 -10.33 -2.77 -3.48
C ASP A 89 -10.12 -2.03 -2.14
N ASP A 90 -10.80 -0.89 -2.01
CA ASP A 90 -10.75 -0.03 -0.83
C ASP A 90 -11.86 -0.35 0.19
N ALA A 91 -12.85 -1.18 -0.18
CA ALA A 91 -14.00 -1.49 0.65
C ALA A 91 -13.62 -2.06 2.04
N PRO A 92 -12.65 -2.98 2.18
CA PRO A 92 -12.27 -3.51 3.50
C PRO A 92 -11.71 -2.43 4.45
N LEU A 93 -10.92 -1.49 3.91
CA LEU A 93 -10.39 -0.38 4.70
C LEU A 93 -11.50 0.61 5.07
N MET A 94 -12.37 0.92 4.11
CA MET A 94 -13.50 1.81 4.32
C MET A 94 -14.47 1.27 5.39
N ASP A 95 -14.75 -0.03 5.37
CA ASP A 95 -15.60 -0.69 6.36
C ASP A 95 -14.96 -0.70 7.75
N LEU A 96 -13.64 -0.93 7.83
CA LEU A 96 -12.89 -0.79 9.08
C LEU A 96 -12.98 0.64 9.65
N ILE A 97 -12.83 1.66 8.80
CA ILE A 97 -12.91 3.06 9.23
C ILE A 97 -14.31 3.37 9.76
N LYS A 98 -15.37 3.03 9.01
CA LYS A 98 -16.76 3.25 9.44
C LYS A 98 -17.08 2.52 10.74
N ARG A 99 -16.61 1.27 10.88
CA ARG A 99 -16.74 0.50 12.12
C ARG A 99 -16.02 1.19 13.28
N GLY A 100 -14.79 1.66 13.08
CA GLY A 100 -14.05 2.40 14.10
C GLY A 100 -14.71 3.73 14.48
N GLN A 101 -15.39 4.41 13.55
CA GLN A 101 -16.22 5.58 13.87
C GLN A 101 -17.44 5.21 14.73
N ALA A 102 -18.12 4.11 14.41
CA ALA A 102 -19.23 3.60 15.22
C ALA A 102 -18.79 3.15 16.62
N GLU A 103 -17.56 2.63 16.76
CA GLU A 103 -16.94 2.26 18.03
C GLU A 103 -16.38 3.48 18.81
N GLY A 104 -16.37 4.69 18.22
CA GLY A 104 -15.79 5.89 18.83
C GLY A 104 -14.25 5.91 18.88
N VAL A 105 -13.61 5.01 18.13
CA VAL A 105 -12.14 4.91 17.99
C VAL A 105 -11.62 5.96 17.02
N PHE A 106 -12.35 6.21 15.93
CA PHE A 106 -12.02 7.24 14.94
C PHE A 106 -13.03 8.38 14.99
N SER A 107 -12.57 9.60 14.70
CA SER A 107 -13.44 10.79 14.76
C SER A 107 -14.57 10.70 13.73
N SER A 108 -15.81 10.88 14.20
CA SER A 108 -16.99 11.01 13.35
C SER A 108 -17.16 12.40 12.74
N GLU A 109 -16.34 13.37 13.16
CA GLU A 109 -16.30 14.71 12.54
C GLU A 109 -15.55 14.71 11.20
N LEU A 110 -14.71 13.70 10.95
CA LEU A 110 -14.03 13.50 9.68
C LEU A 110 -14.82 12.54 8.79
N SER A 111 -14.84 12.78 7.48
CA SER A 111 -15.38 11.79 6.56
C SER A 111 -14.48 10.54 6.55
N ALA A 112 -15.08 9.36 6.37
CA ALA A 112 -14.32 8.11 6.28
C ALA A 112 -13.28 8.15 5.14
N THR A 113 -13.64 8.73 3.99
CA THR A 113 -12.74 8.98 2.86
C THR A 113 -11.56 9.89 3.24
N TRP A 114 -11.76 10.90 4.09
CA TRP A 114 -10.64 11.74 4.53
C TRP A 114 -9.66 10.98 5.42
N ILE A 115 -10.18 10.13 6.31
CA ILE A 115 -9.36 9.26 7.18
C ILE A 115 -8.54 8.30 6.33
N GLU A 116 -9.17 7.66 5.35
CA GLU A 116 -8.51 6.78 4.37
C GLU A 116 -7.40 7.50 3.59
N HIS A 117 -7.70 8.64 2.98
CA HIS A 117 -6.70 9.41 2.24
C HIS A 117 -5.54 9.85 3.12
N THR A 118 -5.82 10.22 4.37
CA THR A 118 -4.79 10.61 5.35
C THR A 118 -3.89 9.42 5.68
N LEU A 119 -4.48 8.25 5.95
CA LEU A 119 -3.74 7.01 6.19
C LEU A 119 -2.84 6.68 5.00
N PHE A 120 -3.41 6.68 3.80
CA PHE A 120 -2.72 6.33 2.59
C PHE A 120 -1.56 7.28 2.27
N ALA A 121 -1.75 8.59 2.46
CA ALA A 121 -0.69 9.58 2.30
C ALA A 121 0.48 9.32 3.26
N LEU A 122 0.20 8.99 4.53
CA LEU A 122 1.23 8.65 5.51
C LEU A 122 1.97 7.35 5.14
N VAL A 123 1.24 6.32 4.72
CA VAL A 123 1.82 5.03 4.29
C VAL A 123 2.71 5.23 3.07
N LEU A 124 2.21 5.89 2.02
CA LEU A 124 2.96 6.13 0.80
C LEU A 124 4.23 6.92 1.10
N LYS A 125 4.12 8.03 1.83
CA LYS A 125 5.28 8.86 2.19
C LYS A 125 6.29 8.09 3.04
N GLY A 126 5.84 7.37 4.07
CA GLY A 126 6.71 6.55 4.91
C GLY A 126 7.46 5.47 4.13
N CYS A 127 6.80 4.84 3.15
CA CYS A 127 7.44 3.86 2.28
C CYS A 127 8.41 4.51 1.28
N GLN A 128 8.10 5.69 0.75
CA GLN A 128 9.01 6.46 -0.10
C GLN A 128 10.28 6.86 0.64
N ASP A 129 10.15 7.36 1.87
CA ASP A 129 11.29 7.76 2.71
C ASP A 129 12.17 6.55 3.07
N ALA A 130 11.55 5.40 3.29
CA ALA A 130 12.26 4.15 3.49
C ALA A 130 12.99 3.65 2.24
N ALA A 131 12.37 3.78 1.06
CA ALA A 131 12.99 3.45 -0.22
C ALA A 131 14.17 4.39 -0.55
N ALA A 132 14.08 5.66 -0.15
CA ALA A 132 15.14 6.67 -0.30
C ALA A 132 16.26 6.53 0.76
N GLY A 133 16.07 5.70 1.79
CA GLY A 133 17.02 5.56 2.89
C GLY A 133 16.98 6.70 3.91
N GLU A 134 15.97 7.56 3.85
CA GLU A 134 15.74 8.68 4.78
C GLU A 134 15.10 8.19 6.10
N LEU A 135 14.37 7.08 6.04
CA LEU A 135 13.72 6.46 7.18
C LEU A 135 14.07 4.96 7.28
N ALA A 136 14.40 4.47 8.47
CA ALA A 136 14.67 3.04 8.62
C ALA A 136 13.37 2.22 8.48
N ARG A 137 13.37 1.14 7.68
CA ARG A 137 12.15 0.34 7.41
C ARG A 137 11.37 -0.07 8.66
N HIS A 138 12.09 -0.45 9.74
CA HIS A 138 11.47 -0.90 10.98
C HIS A 138 10.77 0.22 11.78
N VAL A 139 11.06 1.50 11.50
CA VAL A 139 10.39 2.63 12.18
C VAL A 139 9.21 3.21 11.39
N VAL A 140 9.02 2.78 10.13
CA VAL A 140 7.96 3.30 9.25
C VAL A 140 6.57 3.10 9.86
N ALA A 141 6.18 1.85 10.13
CA ALA A 141 4.87 1.54 10.69
C ALA A 141 4.63 2.20 12.06
N PRO A 142 5.57 2.14 13.05
CA PRO A 142 5.42 2.89 14.30
C PRO A 142 5.22 4.40 14.13
N THR A 143 5.93 5.01 13.17
CA THR A 143 5.82 6.45 12.87
C THR A 143 4.45 6.80 12.29
N ILE A 144 3.97 5.99 11.34
CA ILE A 144 2.63 6.15 10.76
C ILE A 144 1.55 5.99 11.83
N ILE A 145 1.61 4.91 12.63
CA ILE A 145 0.63 4.65 13.70
C ILE A 145 0.56 5.84 14.67
N ARG A 146 1.71 6.28 15.19
CA ARG A 146 1.79 7.41 16.13
C ARG A 146 1.21 8.69 15.52
N THR A 147 1.54 8.98 14.27
CA THR A 147 1.10 10.21 13.58
C THR A 147 -0.38 10.15 13.22
N PHE A 148 -0.87 8.99 12.80
CA PHE A 148 -2.27 8.78 12.45
C PHE A 148 -3.19 8.93 13.67
N GLU A 149 -2.78 8.42 14.84
CA GLU A 149 -3.60 8.45 16.04
C GLU A 149 -3.50 9.75 16.84
N HIS A 150 -2.34 10.41 16.82
CA HIS A 150 -2.07 11.56 17.70
C HIS A 150 -1.69 12.84 16.95
N GLY A 151 -1.60 12.77 15.62
CA GLY A 151 -1.05 13.85 14.81
C GLY A 151 0.41 14.14 15.16
N VAL A 152 0.75 15.43 15.13
CA VAL A 152 2.11 15.92 15.44
C VAL A 152 2.26 16.44 16.87
N ARG A 153 1.23 16.29 17.71
CA ARG A 153 1.27 16.75 19.10
C ARG A 153 2.28 15.93 19.92
N ALA A 154 2.88 16.58 20.92
CA ALA A 154 3.77 15.95 21.91
C ALA A 154 2.97 15.21 22.99
#